data_AF-A0AAV5TKX7-F1
#
_entry.id   AF-A0AAV5TKX7-F1
#
_cell.length_a   1.000
_cell.length_b   1.000
_cell.length_c   1.000
_cell.angle_alpha   90.00
_cell.angle_beta   90.00
_cell.angle_gamma   90.00
#
_symmetry.space_group_name_H-M   'P 1'
#
loop_
_entity.id
_entity.type
_entity.pdbx_description
1 polymer ?
#
loop_
_entity_poly.entity_id
_entity_poly.type
_entity_poly.pdbx_seq_one_letter_code
_entity_poly.pdbx_strand_id
1 'polypeptide(L)'
;MESIRTMLIVQFLNRSITDQFRPYFEIIYVFEFFFLLLFPVVAIRIMQATWRTTSYHRNIRLRIIVSSVLAIAYTSARVFILFHQ
;
A
#
# COMPACT_ATOMS: atom_id res chain seq x y z
N MET A 1 -6.27 -23.80 8.92
CA MET A 1 -7.19 -22.67 8.65
C MET A 1 -6.46 -21.37 8.26
N GLU A 2 -5.21 -21.15 8.65
CA GLU A 2 -4.44 -19.96 8.22
C GLU A 2 -4.12 -19.95 6.72
N SER A 3 -3.82 -21.11 6.11
CA SER A 3 -3.46 -21.22 4.68
C SER A 3 -4.50 -20.64 3.72
N ILE A 4 -5.79 -20.89 3.94
CA ILE A 4 -6.89 -20.38 3.06
C ILE A 4 -7.00 -18.87 3.15
N ARG A 5 -6.76 -18.27 4.32
CA ARG A 5 -6.83 -16.82 4.52
C ARG A 5 -5.67 -16.13 3.80
N THR A 6 -4.47 -16.70 3.88
CA THR A 6 -3.28 -16.20 3.16
C THR A 6 -3.44 -16.39 1.66
N MET A 7 -3.98 -17.53 1.20
CA MET A 7 -4.31 -17.75 -0.21
C MET A 7 -5.34 -16.75 -0.70
N LEU A 8 -6.42 -16.49 0.04
CA LEU A 8 -7.42 -15.48 -0.32
C LEU A 8 -6.80 -14.08 -0.39
N ILE A 9 -6.06 -13.65 0.63
CA ILE A 9 -5.42 -12.31 0.66
C ILE A 9 -4.42 -12.14 -0.50
N VAL A 10 -3.67 -13.19 -0.85
CA VAL A 10 -2.74 -13.18 -1.99
C VAL A 10 -3.48 -13.30 -3.33
N GLN A 11 -4.64 -13.99 -3.38
CA GLN A 11 -5.46 -14.17 -4.59
C GLN A 11 -6.33 -12.96 -4.95
N PHE A 12 -6.73 -12.12 -3.98
CA PHE A 12 -7.39 -10.84 -4.27
C PHE A 12 -6.51 -9.92 -5.14
N LEU A 13 -5.18 -10.05 -5.06
CA LEU A 13 -4.22 -9.28 -5.85
C LEU A 13 -4.05 -9.76 -7.29
N ASN A 14 -4.44 -10.99 -7.64
CA ASN A 14 -4.16 -11.53 -8.96
C ASN A 14 -5.40 -11.39 -9.85
N ARG A 15 -5.42 -10.32 -10.65
CA ARG A 15 -6.49 -10.00 -11.60
C ARG A 15 -6.85 -11.18 -12.53
N SER A 16 -5.88 -12.03 -12.87
CA SER A 16 -6.09 -13.20 -13.73
C SER A 16 -6.97 -14.29 -13.12
N ILE A 17 -7.09 -14.37 -11.79
CA ILE A 17 -7.86 -15.40 -11.08
C ILE A 17 -9.27 -14.89 -10.72
N THR A 18 -9.39 -13.60 -10.38
CA THR A 18 -10.62 -12.96 -9.91
C THR A 18 -11.50 -12.40 -11.03
N ASP A 19 -11.01 -12.31 -12.27
CA ASP A 19 -11.81 -11.87 -13.43
C ASP A 19 -13.05 -12.75 -13.67
N GLN A 20 -13.02 -14.00 -13.18
CA GLN A 20 -14.14 -14.95 -13.26
C GLN A 20 -15.35 -14.55 -12.38
N PHE A 21 -15.16 -13.64 -11.41
CA PHE A 21 -16.19 -13.20 -10.46
C PHE A 21 -16.67 -11.76 -10.72
N ARG A 22 -16.55 -11.26 -11.96
CA ARG A 22 -17.19 -10.00 -12.38
C ARG A 22 -18.70 -10.08 -12.11
N PRO A 23 -19.33 -9.03 -11.53
CA PRO A 23 -18.86 -7.64 -11.40
C PRO A 23 -18.44 -7.20 -9.99
N TYR A 24 -18.57 -8.03 -8.95
CA TYR A 24 -18.42 -7.59 -7.55
C TYR A 24 -16.99 -7.15 -7.18
N PHE A 25 -15.98 -7.66 -7.87
CA PHE A 25 -14.56 -7.39 -7.57
C PHE A 25 -14.04 -6.10 -8.20
N GLU A 26 -14.73 -5.53 -9.18
CA GLU A 26 -14.29 -4.31 -9.88
C GLU A 26 -14.28 -3.09 -8.95
N ILE A 27 -15.26 -3.01 -8.04
CA ILE A 27 -15.33 -1.98 -7.00
C ILE A 27 -14.12 -2.06 -6.08
N ILE A 28 -13.69 -3.27 -5.69
CA ILE A 28 -12.55 -3.48 -4.81
C ILE A 28 -11.27 -3.00 -5.50
N TYR A 29 -11.09 -3.27 -6.79
CA TYR A 29 -9.95 -2.78 -7.57
C TYR A 29 -9.93 -1.25 -7.69
N VAL A 30 -11.08 -0.61 -7.87
CA VAL A 30 -11.17 0.86 -7.90
C VAL A 30 -10.77 1.45 -6.54
N PHE A 31 -11.26 0.88 -5.44
CA PHE A 31 -10.84 1.31 -4.09
C PHE A 31 -9.36 1.09 -3.85
N GLU A 32 -8.81 -0.06 -4.25
CA GLU A 32 -7.38 -0.35 -4.13
C GLU A 32 -6.54 0.67 -4.89
N PHE A 33 -6.88 0.95 -6.14
CA PHE A 33 -6.19 1.96 -6.95
C PHE A 33 -6.27 3.36 -6.33
N PHE A 34 -7.45 3.74 -5.80
CA PHE A 34 -7.62 5.00 -5.09
C PHE A 34 -6.71 5.11 -3.87
N PHE A 35 -6.64 4.07 -3.04
CA PHE A 35 -5.75 4.05 -1.88
C PHE A 35 -4.28 4.05 -2.27
N LEU A 36 -3.89 3.34 -3.33
CA LEU A 36 -2.53 3.34 -3.86
C LEU A 36 -2.08 4.73 -4.31
N LEU A 37 -2.99 5.55 -4.88
CA LEU A 37 -2.71 6.94 -5.25
C LEU A 37 -2.68 7.90 -4.05
N LEU A 38 -3.54 7.67 -3.06
CA LEU A 38 -3.65 8.55 -1.89
C LEU A 38 -2.50 8.32 -0.88
N PHE A 39 -2.02 7.09 -0.78
CA PHE A 39 -1.01 6.69 0.20
C PHE A 39 0.32 7.47 0.09
N PRO A 40 0.93 7.68 -1.09
CA PRO A 40 2.14 8.50 -1.22
C PRO A 40 1.96 9.92 -0.71
N VAL A 41 0.80 10.53 -0.96
CA VAL A 41 0.49 11.88 -0.51
C VAL A 41 0.48 11.95 1.02
N VAL A 42 -0.20 10.99 1.67
CA VAL A 42 -0.25 10.90 3.13
C VAL A 42 1.14 10.61 3.71
N ALA A 43 1.90 9.67 3.12
CA ALA A 43 3.24 9.31 3.58
C ALA A 43 4.20 10.51 3.53
N ILE A 44 4.18 11.29 2.44
CA ILE A 44 5.00 12.52 2.32
C ILE A 44 4.62 13.53 3.41
N ARG A 45 3.32 13.73 3.68
CA ARG A 45 2.85 14.63 4.73
C ARG A 45 3.30 14.19 6.13
N ILE A 46 3.25 12.88 6.42
CA ILE A 46 3.73 12.32 7.69
C ILE A 46 5.25 12.50 7.82
N MET A 47 6.02 12.27 6.75
CA MET A 47 7.47 12.50 6.75
C MET A 47 7.80 13.97 7.02
N GLN A 48 7.10 14.91 6.38
CA GLN A 48 7.28 16.35 6.61
C GLN A 48 6.94 16.75 8.05
N ALA A 49 5.82 16.27 8.60
CA ALA A 49 5.43 16.53 9.98
C ALA A 49 6.47 15.98 10.97
N THR A 50 6.92 14.74 10.76
CA THR A 50 7.95 14.09 11.58
C THR A 50 9.29 14.81 11.49
N TRP A 51 9.62 15.40 10.35
CA TRP A 51 10.84 16.18 10.19
C TRP A 51 10.79 17.52 10.94
N ARG A 52 9.63 18.19 10.95
CA ARG A 52 9.46 19.49 11.61
C ARG A 52 9.33 19.39 13.13
N THR A 53 8.79 18.28 13.64
CA THR A 53 8.63 18.09 15.09
C THR A 53 9.96 17.77 15.77
N THR A 54 10.47 18.71 16.56
CA THR A 54 11.70 18.55 17.37
C THR A 54 11.46 17.82 18.68
N SER A 55 10.20 17.60 19.08
CA SER A 55 9.84 16.94 20.34
C SER A 55 10.17 15.45 20.39
N TYR A 56 10.37 14.79 19.23
CA TYR A 56 10.68 13.36 19.17
C TYR A 56 12.19 13.10 19.14
N HIS A 57 12.63 12.07 19.87
CA HIS A 57 14.01 11.58 19.77
C HIS A 57 14.39 11.26 18.33
N ARG A 58 15.64 11.60 17.96
CA ARG A 58 16.18 11.43 16.60
C ARG A 58 15.99 10.00 16.05
N ASN A 59 16.16 8.97 16.88
CA ASN A 59 15.99 7.58 16.48
C ASN A 59 14.53 7.25 16.10
N ILE A 60 13.56 7.82 16.80
CA ILE A 60 12.13 7.63 16.50
C ILE A 60 11.80 8.29 15.17
N ARG A 61 12.29 9.52 14.95
CA ARG A 61 12.11 10.25 13.68
C ARG A 61 12.68 9.49 12.49
N LEU A 62 13.92 9.00 12.61
CA LEU A 62 14.57 8.21 11.57
C LEU A 62 13.82 6.90 11.28
N ARG A 63 13.35 6.20 12.31
CA ARG A 63 12.55 4.99 12.13
C ARG A 63 11.28 5.27 11.33
N ILE A 64 10.52 6.31 11.69
CA ILE A 64 9.29 6.69 10.99
C ILE A 64 9.57 7.03 9.52
N ILE A 65 10.64 7.78 9.26
CA ILE A 65 11.04 8.16 7.89
C ILE A 65 11.42 6.94 7.07
N VAL A 66 12.27 6.05 7.61
CA VAL A 66 12.69 4.82 6.92
C VAL A 66 11.49 3.90 6.65
N SER A 67 10.60 3.72 7.63
CA SER A 67 9.36 2.96 7.43
C SER A 67 8.46 3.58 6.36
N SER A 68 8.35 4.92 6.32
CA SER A 68 7.57 5.63 5.31
C SER A 68 8.16 5.46 3.90
N VAL A 69 9.49 5.53 3.77
CA VAL A 69 10.19 5.30 2.49
C VAL A 69 9.99 3.87 1.99
N LEU A 70 10.15 2.88 2.87
CA LEU A 70 9.89 1.48 2.52
C LEU A 70 8.44 1.25 2.10
N ALA A 71 7.49 1.87 2.80
CA ALA A 71 6.09 1.78 2.43
C ALA A 71 5.82 2.39 1.04
N ILE A 72 6.39 3.57 0.74
CA ILE A 72 6.27 4.19 -0.60
C ILE A 72 6.86 3.28 -1.68
N ALA A 73 8.02 2.66 -1.43
CA ALA A 73 8.65 1.74 -2.38
C ALA A 73 7.77 0.52 -2.65
N TYR A 74 7.18 -0.08 -1.60
CA TYR A 74 6.27 -1.21 -1.72
C TYR A 74 4.97 -0.84 -2.47
N THR A 75 4.38 0.30 -2.14
CA THR A 75 3.20 0.84 -2.85
C THR A 75 3.51 1.08 -4.32
N SER A 76 4.67 1.66 -4.64
CA SER A 76 5.10 1.92 -6.02
C SER A 76 5.31 0.62 -6.80
N ALA A 77 5.93 -0.39 -6.19
CA ALA A 77 6.10 -1.72 -6.79
C ALA A 77 4.74 -2.38 -7.08
N ARG A 78 3.78 -2.24 -6.17
CA ARG A 78 2.42 -2.77 -6.35
C ARG A 78 1.66 -2.09 -7.48
N VAL A 79 1.80 -0.76 -7.61
CA VAL A 79 1.27 -0.01 -8.75
C VAL A 79 1.90 -0.49 -10.06
N PHE A 80 3.22 -0.66 -10.09
CA PHE A 80 3.91 -1.17 -11.27
C PHE A 80 3.42 -2.55 -11.71
N ILE A 81 3.25 -3.48 -10.76
CA ILE A 81 2.69 -4.81 -11.03
C ILE A 81 1.27 -4.70 -11.60
N LEU A 82 0.42 -3.83 -11.04
CA LEU A 82 -0.95 -3.65 -11.49
C LEU A 82 -1.05 -3.06 -12.92
N PHE A 83 -0.08 -2.25 -13.33
CA PHE A 83 -0.01 -1.73 -14.71
C PHE A 83 0.60 -2.72 -15.71
N HIS A 84 1.36 -3.71 -15.24
CA HIS A 84 2.03 -4.70 -16.09
C HIS A 84 1.30 -6.05 -16.16
N GLN A 85 0.27 -6.25 -15.33
CA GLN A 85 -0.69 -7.37 -15.37
C GLN A 85 -1.84 -7.11 -16.33
#